data_AF-H5WLL5-F1
#
_entry.id   AF-H5WLL5-F1
#
_cell.length_a   1.000
_cell.length_b   1.000
_cell.length_c   1.000
_cell.angle_alpha   90.00
_cell.angle_beta   90.00
_cell.angle_gamma   90.00
#
_symmetry.space_group_name_H-M   'P 1'
#
loop_
_entity.id
_entity.type
_entity.pdbx_description
1 polymer ?
#
loop_
_entity_poly.entity_id
_entity_poly.type
_entity_poly.pdbx_seq_one_letter_code
_entity_poly.pdbx_strand_id
1 'polypeptide(L)'
;MSQGESGHPRLEPDGVRDTVGIAPGWLAARTVHFPGGCRAFNGLDPKLEFEPLLPSGKGIRSTIRTYSSLYADLKALELAPIGVDFLSSPRDLQMAAPANWRSFHPWADTAWPCQDEIDKWAQVAHAGAKIEDSGLWDIARRISHQLRVAAWRLRQVSDAYRDQLRSRTEGGSFRVGQRFEDAFTWLGYLALQTFLIDACVLRDYLAEFYAMYACPDRTLAGANVITSMSGLKKRVLDKLNSADPVTAELQKATAAGGWLHVLGAYRDLVVHCVPLARADASLMALSTEMQIKGTESLPAISLPLPNDPLAISKARAAGEHLFRPKEEMTFFVKANRGEAPSMDGLIYAYISLDHLTRLARLLSSRSPVEPQIPHITDADVVGEIKVTRR
;
A
#
# COMPACT_ATOMS: atom_id res chain seq x y z
N MET A 1 -53.60 44.93 4.87
CA MET A 1 -54.50 43.80 5.21
C MET A 1 -54.08 42.60 4.37
N SER A 2 -53.87 41.45 5.02
CA SER A 2 -53.62 40.10 4.46
C SER A 2 -52.33 39.87 3.65
N GLN A 3 -51.30 39.36 4.32
CA GLN A 3 -50.42 38.22 3.95
C GLN A 3 -49.77 37.76 5.28
N GLY A 4 -49.62 36.51 5.70
CA GLY A 4 -49.75 35.20 5.10
C GLY A 4 -48.85 34.31 5.97
N GLU A 5 -49.44 33.50 6.86
CA GLU A 5 -48.70 32.54 7.69
C GLU A 5 -48.19 31.40 6.81
N SER A 6 -46.88 31.18 6.79
CA SER A 6 -46.27 29.92 6.35
C SER A 6 -45.42 29.36 7.49
N GLY A 7 -46.02 28.44 8.24
CA GLY A 7 -45.34 27.65 9.26
C GLY A 7 -44.34 26.69 8.62
N HIS A 8 -43.05 26.97 8.79
CA HIS A 8 -42.01 25.96 8.67
C HIS A 8 -41.89 25.22 10.00
N PRO A 9 -42.00 23.88 10.05
CA PRO A 9 -41.67 23.13 11.25
C PRO A 9 -40.16 23.23 11.49
N ARG A 10 -39.77 23.92 12.57
CA ARG A 10 -38.46 23.78 13.18
C ARG A 10 -38.34 22.34 13.68
N LEU A 11 -37.49 21.54 13.06
CA LEU A 11 -36.98 20.33 13.67
C LEU A 11 -36.06 20.77 14.80
N GLU A 12 -36.53 20.65 16.04
CA GLU A 12 -35.67 20.73 17.21
C GLU A 12 -34.70 19.53 17.22
N PRO A 13 -33.45 19.72 17.68
CA PRO A 13 -32.46 18.66 17.72
C PRO A 13 -32.70 17.79 18.96
N ASP A 14 -33.72 16.95 18.90
CA ASP A 14 -33.93 15.92 19.91
C ASP A 14 -32.93 14.76 19.70
N GLY A 15 -32.01 14.65 20.66
CA GLY A 15 -31.63 13.35 21.20
C GLY A 15 -30.75 12.43 20.36
N VAL A 16 -29.53 12.85 19.99
CA VAL A 16 -28.44 11.87 19.77
C VAL A 16 -27.80 11.54 21.12
N ARG A 17 -28.52 10.75 21.92
CA ARG A 17 -27.95 9.96 23.03
C ARG A 17 -28.37 8.51 22.85
N ASP A 18 -28.01 7.93 21.71
CA ASP A 18 -27.88 6.49 21.61
C ASP A 18 -26.41 6.14 21.77
N THR A 19 -26.09 5.65 22.98
CA THR A 19 -24.93 4.81 23.21
C THR A 19 -24.96 3.68 22.18
N VAL A 20 -24.13 3.78 21.14
CA VAL A 20 -23.84 2.66 20.25
C VAL A 20 -23.46 1.48 21.14
N GLY A 21 -24.32 0.47 21.21
CA GLY A 21 -24.12 -0.69 22.06
C GLY A 21 -22.84 -1.40 21.66
N ILE A 22 -21.74 -1.13 22.38
CA ILE A 22 -20.46 -1.79 22.16
C ILE A 22 -20.63 -3.22 22.67
N ALA A 23 -20.62 -4.20 21.77
CA ALA A 23 -20.54 -5.59 22.20
C ALA A 23 -19.25 -5.77 23.03
N PRO A 24 -19.30 -6.38 24.23
CA PRO A 24 -18.11 -6.57 25.06
C PRO A 24 -16.98 -7.25 24.28
N GLY A 25 -15.78 -6.67 24.30
CA GLY A 25 -14.60 -7.18 23.58
C GLY A 25 -14.39 -6.64 22.16
N TRP A 26 -15.24 -5.72 21.68
CA TRP A 26 -15.11 -5.07 20.37
C TRP A 26 -14.39 -3.72 20.48
N LEU A 27 -13.14 -3.66 20.04
CA LEU A 27 -12.24 -2.53 20.32
C LEU A 27 -12.33 -1.36 19.33
N ALA A 28 -12.68 -1.64 18.07
CA ALA A 28 -12.80 -0.64 17.00
C ALA A 28 -13.63 -1.19 15.84
N ALA A 29 -14.31 -0.33 15.08
CA ALA A 29 -14.84 -0.75 13.78
C ALA A 29 -13.67 -0.89 12.78
N ARG A 30 -13.86 -1.72 11.75
CA ARG A 30 -12.80 -2.08 10.80
C ARG A 30 -13.34 -2.09 9.38
N THR A 31 -12.56 -1.54 8.46
CA THR A 31 -12.76 -1.74 7.02
C THR A 31 -11.61 -2.57 6.49
N VAL A 32 -11.89 -3.79 6.04
CA VAL A 32 -10.92 -4.70 5.46
C VAL A 32 -10.83 -4.45 3.97
N HIS A 33 -9.61 -4.31 3.46
CA HIS A 33 -9.33 -4.06 2.05
C HIS A 33 -8.89 -5.36 1.40
N PHE A 34 -9.47 -5.67 0.24
CA PHE A 34 -9.12 -6.83 -0.57
C PHE A 34 -8.57 -6.42 -1.94
N PRO A 35 -7.90 -7.36 -2.64
CA PRO A 35 -7.61 -7.21 -4.06
C PRO A 35 -8.85 -6.84 -4.88
N GLY A 36 -8.60 -6.17 -6.00
CA GLY A 36 -9.63 -5.82 -6.96
C GLY A 36 -10.66 -4.78 -6.53
N GLY A 37 -10.44 -4.11 -5.39
CA GLY A 37 -11.27 -2.98 -4.92
C GLY A 37 -12.36 -3.36 -3.92
N CYS A 38 -12.55 -4.64 -3.65
CA CYS A 38 -13.55 -5.12 -2.69
C CYS A 38 -13.22 -4.67 -1.25
N ARG A 39 -14.27 -4.56 -0.43
CA ARG A 39 -14.19 -4.22 1.00
C ARG A 39 -15.03 -5.19 1.83
N ALA A 40 -14.67 -5.31 3.10
CA ALA A 40 -15.61 -5.78 4.10
C ALA A 40 -15.62 -4.85 5.30
N PHE A 41 -16.79 -4.37 5.69
CA PHE A 41 -17.00 -3.56 6.86
C PHE A 41 -17.40 -4.46 8.04
N ASN A 42 -16.74 -4.24 9.16
CA ASN A 42 -17.04 -4.89 10.42
C ASN A 42 -17.21 -3.81 11.48
N GLY A 43 -18.46 -3.60 11.91
CA GLY A 43 -18.81 -2.60 12.91
C GLY A 43 -18.36 -2.98 14.32
N LEU A 44 -19.06 -2.45 15.32
CA LEU A 44 -18.86 -2.81 16.74
C LEU A 44 -19.69 -4.05 17.14
N ASP A 45 -19.90 -4.97 16.19
CA ASP A 45 -20.65 -6.20 16.35
C ASP A 45 -20.06 -7.34 15.48
N PRO A 46 -20.45 -8.61 15.72
CA PRO A 46 -19.96 -9.76 14.95
C PRO A 46 -20.20 -9.75 13.44
N LYS A 47 -20.94 -8.80 12.88
CA LYS A 47 -21.33 -8.82 11.46
C LYS A 47 -20.19 -8.32 10.59
N LEU A 48 -20.04 -8.98 9.45
CA LEU A 48 -19.13 -8.62 8.39
C LEU A 48 -19.95 -8.41 7.12
N GLU A 49 -19.97 -7.20 6.59
CA GLU A 49 -20.71 -6.83 5.38
C GLU A 49 -19.73 -6.57 4.24
N PHE A 50 -19.94 -7.21 3.09
CA PHE A 50 -19.05 -7.08 1.95
C PHE A 50 -19.55 -6.07 0.93
N GLU A 51 -18.62 -5.37 0.30
CA GLU A 51 -18.86 -4.43 -0.79
C GLU A 51 -17.93 -4.72 -1.99
N PRO A 52 -18.41 -4.52 -3.24
CA PRO A 52 -19.71 -3.98 -3.61
C PRO A 52 -20.85 -5.01 -3.44
N LEU A 53 -22.09 -4.58 -3.66
CA LEU A 53 -23.23 -5.51 -3.79
C LEU A 53 -23.05 -6.40 -5.02
N LEU A 54 -23.67 -7.58 -5.01
CA LEU A 54 -23.76 -8.44 -6.19
C LEU A 54 -24.51 -7.71 -7.33
N PRO A 55 -24.32 -8.12 -8.60
CA PRO A 55 -25.09 -7.55 -9.72
C PRO A 55 -26.61 -7.67 -9.56
N SER A 56 -27.08 -8.62 -8.74
CA SER A 56 -28.49 -8.76 -8.34
C SER A 56 -28.98 -7.71 -7.34
N GLY A 57 -28.11 -6.83 -6.84
CA GLY A 57 -28.37 -5.87 -5.76
C GLY A 57 -28.30 -6.48 -4.36
N LYS A 58 -28.01 -7.79 -4.25
CA LYS A 58 -27.94 -8.49 -2.96
C LYS A 58 -26.57 -8.28 -2.30
N GLY A 59 -26.56 -7.93 -1.02
CA GLY A 59 -25.33 -7.87 -0.21
C GLY A 59 -24.90 -9.24 0.29
N ILE A 60 -23.59 -9.46 0.39
CA ILE A 60 -23.03 -10.63 1.07
C ILE A 60 -22.73 -10.25 2.52
N ARG A 61 -23.16 -11.10 3.45
CA ARG A 61 -22.92 -10.95 4.88
C ARG A 61 -22.36 -12.22 5.46
N SER A 62 -21.47 -12.08 6.43
CA SER A 62 -20.95 -13.16 7.25
C SER A 62 -20.90 -12.71 8.72
N THR A 63 -20.56 -13.63 9.62
CA THR A 63 -20.34 -13.34 11.02
C THR A 63 -18.97 -13.84 11.45
N ILE A 64 -18.20 -13.01 12.15
CA ILE A 64 -16.95 -13.43 12.77
C ILE A 64 -17.17 -13.86 14.21
N ARG A 65 -16.35 -14.79 14.70
CA ARG A 65 -16.55 -15.40 16.03
C ARG A 65 -16.22 -14.43 17.16
N THR A 66 -15.13 -13.69 17.01
CA THR A 66 -14.59 -12.73 18.00
C THR A 66 -13.91 -11.58 17.28
N TYR A 67 -13.63 -10.50 18.00
CA TYR A 67 -12.85 -9.40 17.45
C TYR A 67 -11.50 -9.86 16.89
N SER A 68 -10.78 -10.71 17.62
CA SER A 68 -9.46 -11.22 17.24
C SER A 68 -9.48 -12.29 16.13
N SER A 69 -10.60 -12.98 15.91
CA SER A 69 -10.68 -14.07 14.92
C SER A 69 -10.87 -13.61 13.48
N LEU A 70 -11.07 -12.31 13.23
CA LEU A 70 -11.36 -11.76 11.90
C LEU A 70 -10.49 -12.37 10.80
N TYR A 71 -9.17 -12.36 10.95
CA TYR A 71 -8.25 -12.85 9.90
C TYR A 71 -8.30 -14.36 9.70
N ALA A 72 -8.55 -15.13 10.76
CA ALA A 72 -8.76 -16.57 10.66
C ALA A 72 -10.10 -16.89 9.98
N ASP A 73 -11.14 -16.11 10.28
CA ASP A 73 -12.47 -16.25 9.70
C ASP A 73 -12.45 -15.86 8.21
N LEU A 74 -11.75 -14.78 7.83
CA LEU A 74 -11.52 -14.40 6.44
C LEU A 74 -10.72 -15.46 5.67
N LYS A 75 -9.68 -16.03 6.29
CA LYS A 75 -8.92 -17.15 5.69
C LYS A 75 -9.80 -18.38 5.45
N ALA A 76 -10.74 -18.68 6.34
CA ALA A 76 -11.70 -19.76 6.14
C ALA A 76 -12.64 -19.52 4.95
N LEU A 77 -12.87 -18.25 4.60
CA LEU A 77 -13.59 -17.82 3.39
C LEU A 77 -12.70 -17.77 2.13
N GLU A 78 -11.44 -18.21 2.22
CA GLU A 78 -10.42 -18.14 1.16
C GLU A 78 -10.10 -16.70 0.71
N LEU A 79 -10.24 -15.75 1.65
CA LEU A 79 -9.94 -14.34 1.42
C LEU A 79 -8.60 -13.93 2.02
N ALA A 80 -7.83 -13.17 1.24
CA ALA A 80 -6.56 -12.59 1.64
C ALA A 80 -6.67 -11.05 1.68
N PRO A 81 -6.75 -10.44 2.86
CA PRO A 81 -6.69 -8.98 3.00
C PRO A 81 -5.35 -8.43 2.50
N ILE A 82 -5.38 -7.19 2.02
CA ILE A 82 -4.16 -6.40 1.73
C ILE A 82 -3.90 -5.34 2.80
N GLY A 83 -4.92 -4.98 3.58
CA GLY A 83 -4.80 -4.10 4.74
C GLY A 83 -6.15 -3.79 5.38
N VAL A 84 -6.10 -3.04 6.48
CA VAL A 84 -7.26 -2.74 7.31
C VAL A 84 -7.18 -1.30 7.81
N ASP A 85 -8.29 -0.57 7.67
CA ASP A 85 -8.53 0.68 8.38
C ASP A 85 -9.17 0.37 9.74
N PHE A 86 -8.58 0.87 10.82
CA PHE A 86 -9.14 0.81 12.17
C PHE A 86 -9.80 2.15 12.51
N LEU A 87 -11.07 2.10 12.91
CA LEU A 87 -11.92 3.23 13.28
C LEU A 87 -12.21 3.15 14.78
N SER A 88 -11.36 3.81 15.57
CA SER A 88 -11.32 3.66 17.04
C SER A 88 -11.89 4.87 17.79
N SER A 89 -12.07 5.99 17.09
CA SER A 89 -12.61 7.22 17.67
C SER A 89 -13.87 7.70 16.94
N PRO A 90 -14.77 8.45 17.60
CA PRO A 90 -15.89 9.11 16.91
C PRO A 90 -15.43 10.06 15.78
N ARG A 91 -14.22 10.62 15.89
CA ARG A 91 -13.64 11.45 14.82
C ARG A 91 -13.30 10.63 13.59
N ASP A 92 -12.84 9.39 13.77
CA ASP A 92 -12.55 8.48 12.66
C ASP A 92 -13.85 8.15 11.91
N LEU A 93 -14.93 7.88 12.65
CA LEU A 93 -16.26 7.60 12.10
C LEU A 93 -16.86 8.81 11.35
N GLN A 94 -16.54 10.02 11.80
CA GLN A 94 -16.96 11.27 11.15
C GLN A 94 -15.99 11.73 10.03
N MET A 95 -14.96 10.94 9.72
CA MET A 95 -13.87 11.30 8.78
C MET A 95 -13.16 12.61 9.14
N ALA A 96 -13.21 13.02 10.42
CA ALA A 96 -12.52 14.19 10.94
C ALA A 96 -11.05 13.91 11.30
N ALA A 97 -10.61 12.66 11.18
CA ALA A 97 -9.24 12.20 11.30
C ALA A 97 -8.98 11.08 10.26
N PRO A 98 -7.74 10.93 9.77
CA PRO A 98 -7.40 9.79 8.92
C PRO A 98 -7.55 8.50 9.72
N ALA A 99 -8.13 7.47 9.08
CA ALA A 99 -8.21 6.14 9.67
C ALA A 99 -6.82 5.59 9.97
N ASN A 100 -6.72 4.77 11.01
CA ASN A 100 -5.49 4.07 11.34
C ASN A 100 -5.32 2.88 10.40
N TRP A 101 -4.64 3.09 9.28
CA TRP A 101 -4.37 2.09 8.26
C TRP A 101 -3.20 1.18 8.64
N ARG A 102 -3.38 -0.13 8.43
CA ARG A 102 -2.30 -1.12 8.52
C ARG A 102 -2.32 -2.07 7.34
N SER A 103 -1.20 -2.21 6.64
CA SER A 103 -1.07 -3.24 5.60
C SER A 103 -0.97 -4.63 6.25
N PHE A 104 -1.69 -5.60 5.68
CA PHE A 104 -1.77 -6.95 6.22
C PHE A 104 -0.77 -7.87 5.52
N HIS A 105 0.14 -8.49 6.27
CA HIS A 105 1.12 -9.40 5.69
C HIS A 105 1.31 -10.65 6.60
N PRO A 106 0.94 -11.86 6.15
CA PRO A 106 0.79 -13.02 7.03
C PRO A 106 2.08 -13.83 7.23
N TRP A 107 3.25 -13.17 7.28
CA TRP A 107 4.55 -13.86 7.38
C TRP A 107 5.32 -13.62 8.68
N ALA A 108 4.86 -12.70 9.51
CA ALA A 108 5.45 -12.43 10.82
C ALA A 108 4.57 -13.01 11.94
N ASP A 109 5.08 -12.93 13.17
CA ASP A 109 4.33 -13.30 14.38
C ASP A 109 3.13 -12.36 14.61
N THR A 110 3.13 -11.19 13.97
CA THR A 110 2.02 -10.24 13.94
C THR A 110 1.41 -10.18 12.54
N ALA A 111 0.16 -9.73 12.47
CA ALA A 111 -0.49 -9.42 11.19
C ALA A 111 0.03 -8.10 10.55
N TRP A 112 0.87 -7.34 11.25
CA TRP A 112 1.21 -5.95 10.94
C TRP A 112 2.72 -5.69 10.83
N PRO A 113 3.51 -6.55 10.17
CA PRO A 113 4.96 -6.39 10.18
C PRO A 113 5.44 -5.06 9.60
N CYS A 114 4.69 -4.44 8.68
CA CYS A 114 5.03 -3.12 8.17
C CYS A 114 4.94 -2.04 9.26
N GLN A 115 3.89 -2.10 10.09
CA GLN A 115 3.75 -1.19 11.23
C GLN A 115 4.83 -1.44 12.27
N ASP A 116 5.13 -2.70 12.57
CA ASP A 116 6.19 -3.06 13.52
C ASP A 116 7.56 -2.53 13.05
N GLU A 117 7.88 -2.62 11.75
CA GLU A 117 9.12 -2.05 11.21
C GLU A 117 9.10 -0.52 11.18
N ILE A 118 7.97 0.14 10.90
CA ILE A 118 7.86 1.61 11.02
C ILE A 118 8.27 2.05 12.43
N ASP A 119 7.74 1.38 13.46
CA ASP A 119 8.01 1.71 14.85
C ASP A 119 9.44 1.34 15.23
N LYS A 120 9.93 0.17 14.81
CA LYS A 120 11.31 -0.28 15.04
C LYS A 120 12.34 0.69 14.45
N TRP A 121 12.14 1.17 13.23
CA TRP A 121 13.05 2.14 12.62
C TRP A 121 13.01 3.51 13.31
N ALA A 122 11.85 3.93 13.85
CA ALA A 122 11.78 5.11 14.69
C ALA A 122 12.56 4.93 16.02
N GLN A 123 12.51 3.73 16.59
CA GLN A 123 13.25 3.36 17.79
C GLN A 123 14.77 3.26 17.55
N VAL A 124 15.20 2.79 16.36
CA VAL A 124 16.61 2.86 15.92
C VAL A 124 17.06 4.32 15.79
N ALA A 125 16.23 5.18 15.20
CA ALA A 125 16.55 6.61 15.10
C ALA A 125 16.73 7.25 16.49
N HIS A 126 15.84 6.95 17.43
CA HIS A 126 15.93 7.40 18.82
C HIS A 126 17.22 6.92 19.50
N ALA A 127 17.56 5.64 19.34
CA ALA A 127 18.80 5.08 19.87
C ALA A 127 20.04 5.74 19.25
N GLY A 128 20.03 6.01 17.94
CA GLY A 128 21.08 6.76 17.24
C GLY A 128 21.26 8.18 17.80
N ALA A 129 20.17 8.89 18.07
CA ALA A 129 20.23 10.22 18.69
C ALA A 129 20.87 10.19 20.09
N LYS A 130 20.59 9.16 20.90
CA LYS A 130 21.16 9.02 22.25
C LYS A 130 22.68 8.80 22.25
N ILE A 131 23.22 8.18 21.21
CA ILE A 131 24.66 7.96 21.05
C ILE A 131 25.32 9.04 20.17
N GLU A 132 24.60 10.13 19.89
CA GLU A 132 25.06 11.25 19.05
C GLU A 132 25.48 10.85 17.62
N ASP A 133 24.98 9.71 17.12
CA ASP A 133 25.15 9.30 15.72
C ASP A 133 24.07 9.97 14.86
N SER A 134 24.36 11.18 14.40
CA SER A 134 23.46 11.97 13.56
C SER A 134 23.13 11.28 12.23
N GLY A 135 24.08 10.49 11.69
CA GLY A 135 23.88 9.78 10.44
C GLY A 135 22.85 8.67 10.60
N LEU A 136 22.96 7.89 11.68
CA LEU A 136 22.04 6.80 11.98
C LEU A 136 20.65 7.32 12.33
N TRP A 137 20.58 8.39 13.14
CA TRP A 137 19.33 9.08 13.45
C TRP A 137 18.58 9.52 12.19
N ASP A 138 19.28 10.21 11.27
CA ASP A 138 18.68 10.74 10.05
C ASP A 138 18.16 9.62 9.13
N ILE A 139 19.02 8.65 8.77
CA ILE A 139 18.63 7.60 7.83
C ILE A 139 17.53 6.69 8.39
N ALA A 140 17.58 6.34 9.67
CA ALA A 140 16.57 5.50 10.30
C ALA A 140 15.21 6.21 10.37
N ARG A 141 15.21 7.53 10.63
CA ARG A 141 13.99 8.35 10.61
C ARG A 141 13.40 8.45 9.20
N ARG A 142 14.25 8.63 8.18
CA ARG A 142 13.83 8.62 6.77
C ARG A 142 13.22 7.28 6.36
N ILE A 143 13.81 6.15 6.77
CA ILE A 143 13.27 4.81 6.51
C ILE A 143 11.91 4.62 7.20
N SER A 144 11.79 4.94 8.50
CA SER A 144 10.52 4.85 9.24
C SER A 144 9.41 5.68 8.58
N HIS A 145 9.73 6.92 8.22
CA HIS A 145 8.80 7.80 7.53
C HIS A 145 8.39 7.21 6.16
N GLN A 146 9.35 6.76 5.36
CA GLN A 146 9.06 6.32 4.01
C GLN A 146 8.34 4.97 3.97
N LEU A 147 8.55 4.07 4.96
CA LEU A 147 7.70 2.89 5.16
C LEU A 147 6.24 3.29 5.37
N ARG A 148 5.99 4.28 6.24
CA ARG A 148 4.64 4.82 6.48
C ARG A 148 4.03 5.43 5.24
N VAL A 149 4.81 6.20 4.47
CA VAL A 149 4.37 6.78 3.19
C VAL A 149 4.00 5.68 2.21
N ALA A 150 4.87 4.67 2.01
CA ALA A 150 4.60 3.57 1.08
C ALA A 150 3.37 2.74 1.49
N ALA A 151 3.20 2.47 2.79
CA ALA A 151 1.99 1.83 3.32
C ALA A 151 0.73 2.65 3.05
N TRP A 152 0.79 3.96 3.24
CA TRP A 152 -0.32 4.86 2.92
C TRP A 152 -0.60 4.93 1.41
N ARG A 153 0.43 4.91 0.56
CA ARG A 153 0.23 4.83 -0.89
C ARG A 153 -0.47 3.55 -1.31
N LEU A 154 -0.16 2.40 -0.69
CA LEU A 154 -0.89 1.16 -0.93
C LEU A 154 -2.39 1.32 -0.59
N ARG A 155 -2.72 2.00 0.52
CA ARG A 155 -4.11 2.34 0.87
C ARG A 155 -4.77 3.17 -0.24
N GLN A 156 -4.09 4.19 -0.74
CA GLN A 156 -4.61 5.06 -1.81
C GLN A 156 -4.82 4.31 -3.13
N VAL A 157 -3.92 3.39 -3.50
CA VAL A 157 -4.13 2.49 -4.65
C VAL A 157 -5.39 1.65 -4.41
N SER A 158 -5.52 1.07 -3.22
CA SER A 158 -6.70 0.28 -2.87
C SER A 158 -8.00 1.09 -2.93
N ASP A 159 -7.98 2.36 -2.50
CA ASP A 159 -9.13 3.25 -2.56
C ASP A 159 -9.49 3.63 -4.00
N ALA A 160 -8.50 3.89 -4.86
CA ALA A 160 -8.74 4.15 -6.28
C ALA A 160 -9.37 2.94 -6.98
N TYR A 161 -8.96 1.71 -6.62
CA TYR A 161 -9.60 0.48 -7.10
C TYR A 161 -11.07 0.38 -6.65
N ARG A 162 -11.35 0.70 -5.38
CA ARG A 162 -12.73 0.71 -4.84
C ARG A 162 -13.60 1.71 -5.61
N ASP A 163 -13.11 2.93 -5.81
CA ASP A 163 -13.89 3.98 -6.45
C ASP A 163 -14.21 3.64 -7.91
N GLN A 164 -13.25 3.06 -8.63
CA GLN A 164 -13.48 2.57 -9.98
C GLN A 164 -14.43 1.36 -10.02
N LEU A 165 -14.28 0.39 -9.12
CA LEU A 165 -15.18 -0.76 -9.02
C LEU A 165 -16.61 -0.32 -8.74
N ARG A 166 -16.77 0.65 -7.84
CA ARG A 166 -18.08 1.23 -7.49
C ARG A 166 -18.71 1.90 -8.70
N SER A 167 -17.98 2.79 -9.38
CA SER A 167 -18.39 3.40 -10.65
C SER A 167 -18.86 2.37 -11.67
N ARG A 168 -18.08 1.28 -11.83
CA ARG A 168 -18.37 0.22 -12.79
C ARG A 168 -19.62 -0.60 -12.45
N THR A 169 -19.84 -0.89 -11.17
CA THR A 169 -20.96 -1.70 -10.68
C THR A 169 -22.27 -0.91 -10.64
N GLU A 170 -22.24 0.33 -10.15
CA GLU A 170 -23.42 1.22 -10.12
C GLU A 170 -23.88 1.62 -11.54
N GLY A 171 -22.96 1.67 -12.51
CA GLY A 171 -23.28 1.94 -13.92
C GLY A 171 -23.96 0.79 -14.68
N GLY A 172 -24.24 -0.36 -14.04
CA GLY A 172 -25.02 -1.47 -14.61
C GLY A 172 -24.36 -2.23 -15.77
N SER A 173 -23.08 -1.97 -16.06
CA SER A 173 -22.36 -2.51 -17.23
C SER A 173 -21.31 -3.56 -16.88
N PHE A 174 -21.35 -4.09 -15.66
CA PHE A 174 -20.36 -5.05 -15.18
C PHE A 174 -20.46 -6.40 -15.91
N ARG A 175 -19.38 -6.83 -16.56
CA ARG A 175 -19.25 -8.14 -17.21
C ARG A 175 -17.85 -8.68 -16.99
N VAL A 176 -17.73 -9.86 -16.39
CA VAL A 176 -16.43 -10.50 -16.14
C VAL A 176 -15.67 -10.70 -17.46
N GLY A 177 -14.36 -10.45 -17.43
CA GLY A 177 -13.48 -10.51 -18.60
C GLY A 177 -13.55 -9.28 -19.51
N GLN A 178 -14.48 -8.36 -19.27
CA GLN A 178 -14.60 -7.15 -20.08
C GLN A 178 -13.52 -6.14 -19.70
N ARG A 179 -12.74 -5.71 -20.70
CA ARG A 179 -11.87 -4.54 -20.59
C ARG A 179 -12.67 -3.25 -20.73
N PHE A 180 -12.32 -2.25 -19.94
CA PHE A 180 -12.99 -0.96 -19.94
C PHE A 180 -12.04 0.18 -19.55
N GLU A 181 -12.42 1.39 -19.93
CA GLU A 181 -11.77 2.63 -19.52
C GLU A 181 -12.89 3.60 -19.10
N ASP A 182 -12.71 4.24 -17.95
CA ASP A 182 -13.62 5.23 -17.40
C ASP A 182 -12.83 6.37 -16.73
N ALA A 183 -13.53 7.36 -16.18
CA ALA A 183 -12.92 8.51 -15.54
C ALA A 183 -12.08 8.16 -14.29
N PHE A 184 -12.21 6.95 -13.72
CA PHE A 184 -11.41 6.49 -12.58
C PHE A 184 -10.18 5.69 -12.99
N THR A 185 -10.14 5.17 -14.22
CA THR A 185 -9.03 4.35 -14.71
C THR A 185 -7.69 5.07 -14.59
N TRP A 186 -7.63 6.33 -15.03
CA TRP A 186 -6.40 7.12 -14.94
C TRP A 186 -6.04 7.48 -13.48
N LEU A 187 -7.02 7.66 -12.59
CA LEU A 187 -6.78 7.88 -11.16
C LEU A 187 -6.15 6.64 -10.50
N GLY A 188 -6.61 5.45 -10.88
CA GLY A 188 -6.00 4.18 -10.46
C GLY A 188 -4.53 4.08 -10.86
N TYR A 189 -4.21 4.35 -12.13
CA TYR A 189 -2.81 4.37 -12.57
C TYR A 189 -1.98 5.50 -11.96
N LEU A 190 -2.57 6.65 -11.69
CA LEU A 190 -1.88 7.74 -10.99
C LEU A 190 -1.53 7.34 -9.55
N ALA A 191 -2.45 6.69 -8.84
CA ALA A 191 -2.19 6.17 -7.51
C ALA A 191 -1.05 5.12 -7.53
N LEU A 192 -1.05 4.21 -8.52
CA LEU A 192 0.01 3.23 -8.73
C LEU A 192 1.36 3.90 -9.03
N GLN A 193 1.39 4.88 -9.93
CA GLN A 193 2.58 5.66 -10.24
C GLN A 193 3.17 6.33 -8.99
N THR A 194 2.30 6.92 -8.17
CA THR A 194 2.73 7.58 -6.93
C THR A 194 3.31 6.56 -5.95
N PHE A 195 2.70 5.38 -5.82
CA PHE A 195 3.26 4.28 -5.03
C PHE A 195 4.66 3.87 -5.52
N LEU A 196 4.85 3.67 -6.83
CA LEU A 196 6.13 3.23 -7.41
C LEU A 196 7.28 4.21 -7.11
N ILE A 197 6.99 5.51 -7.15
CA ILE A 197 7.93 6.58 -6.80
C ILE A 197 8.31 6.46 -5.33
N ASP A 198 7.33 6.47 -4.42
CA ASP A 198 7.57 6.44 -2.98
C ASP A 198 8.24 5.11 -2.52
N ALA A 199 7.92 4.00 -3.17
CA ALA A 199 8.58 2.71 -2.94
C ALA A 199 10.06 2.73 -3.37
N CYS A 200 10.40 3.41 -4.46
CA CYS A 200 11.79 3.59 -4.88
C CYS A 200 12.58 4.55 -3.99
N VAL A 201 11.93 5.56 -3.39
CA VAL A 201 12.57 6.41 -2.36
C VAL A 201 12.94 5.56 -1.15
N LEU A 202 12.02 4.70 -0.67
CA LEU A 202 12.32 3.78 0.44
C LEU A 202 13.49 2.86 0.10
N ARG A 203 13.46 2.26 -1.10
CA ARG A 203 14.55 1.43 -1.60
C ARG A 203 15.90 2.15 -1.54
N ASP A 204 15.95 3.41 -1.97
CA ASP A 204 17.20 4.17 -2.02
C ASP A 204 17.69 4.52 -0.61
N TYR A 205 16.81 4.78 0.36
CA TYR A 205 17.18 4.90 1.79
C TYR A 205 17.69 3.59 2.40
N LEU A 206 17.07 2.45 2.06
CA LEU A 206 17.56 1.14 2.49
C LEU A 206 18.95 0.84 1.91
N ALA A 207 19.23 1.28 0.67
CA ALA A 207 20.54 1.15 0.05
C ALA A 207 21.61 1.99 0.78
N GLU A 208 21.26 3.23 1.12
CA GLU A 208 22.11 4.15 1.88
C GLU A 208 22.44 3.58 3.27
N PHE A 209 21.42 3.11 4.01
CA PHE A 209 21.64 2.46 5.30
C PHE A 209 22.57 1.25 5.19
N TYR A 210 22.33 0.38 4.20
CA TYR A 210 23.19 -0.79 4.00
C TYR A 210 24.64 -0.38 3.78
N ALA A 211 24.90 0.60 2.91
CA ALA A 211 26.25 1.09 2.64
C ALA A 211 26.94 1.63 3.90
N MET A 212 26.22 2.38 4.73
CA MET A 212 26.77 3.05 5.91
C MET A 212 26.98 2.10 7.10
N TYR A 213 26.03 1.19 7.35
CA TYR A 213 25.96 0.46 8.62
C TYR A 213 26.02 -1.06 8.49
N ALA A 214 25.55 -1.63 7.37
CA ALA A 214 25.42 -3.08 7.23
C ALA A 214 26.46 -3.73 6.30
N CYS A 215 27.16 -2.94 5.48
CA CYS A 215 28.14 -3.44 4.52
C CYS A 215 29.35 -4.05 5.27
N PRO A 216 29.70 -5.32 5.01
CA PRO A 216 30.81 -5.98 5.70
C PRO A 216 32.18 -5.41 5.32
N ASP A 217 32.31 -4.88 4.09
CA ASP A 217 33.53 -4.20 3.64
C ASP A 217 33.29 -2.69 3.54
N ARG A 218 33.76 -1.95 4.55
CA ARG A 218 33.64 -0.48 4.61
C ARG A 218 34.49 0.24 3.57
N THR A 219 35.51 -0.41 3.02
CA THR A 219 36.39 0.20 2.01
C THR A 219 35.67 0.39 0.67
N LEU A 220 34.76 -0.54 0.33
CA LEU A 220 33.92 -0.48 -0.87
C LEU A 220 32.81 0.58 -0.76
N ALA A 221 32.32 0.85 0.44
CA ALA A 221 31.36 1.93 0.69
C ALA A 221 31.98 3.31 0.41
N GLY A 222 33.30 3.45 0.58
CA GLY A 222 34.13 4.56 0.07
C GLY A 222 33.79 5.94 0.62
N ALA A 223 34.59 6.96 0.24
CA ALA A 223 34.41 8.35 0.67
C ALA A 223 33.19 9.06 0.06
N ASN A 224 32.52 8.47 -0.93
CA ASN A 224 31.38 9.07 -1.62
C ASN A 224 30.07 8.47 -1.11
N VAL A 225 29.17 9.32 -0.61
CA VAL A 225 27.85 8.93 -0.10
C VAL A 225 27.07 8.14 -1.16
N ILE A 226 26.63 6.94 -0.80
CA ILE A 226 25.74 6.10 -1.61
C ILE A 226 24.30 6.48 -1.27
N THR A 227 23.61 7.13 -2.21
CA THR A 227 22.23 7.63 -2.02
C THR A 227 21.21 6.92 -2.90
N SER A 228 21.59 5.87 -3.61
CA SER A 228 20.70 5.13 -4.51
C SER A 228 21.06 3.65 -4.61
N MET A 229 20.05 2.83 -4.88
CA MET A 229 20.23 1.38 -5.08
C MET A 229 21.14 1.06 -6.29
N SER A 230 21.02 1.82 -7.38
CA SER A 230 21.92 1.67 -8.53
C SER A 230 23.36 2.01 -8.20
N GLY A 231 23.58 3.02 -7.35
CA GLY A 231 24.89 3.36 -6.81
C GLY A 231 25.45 2.26 -5.92
N LEU A 232 24.62 1.73 -5.00
CA LEU A 232 24.98 0.60 -4.14
C LEU A 232 25.39 -0.62 -4.95
N LYS A 233 24.58 -1.00 -5.95
CA LYS A 233 24.85 -2.15 -6.81
C LYS A 233 26.23 -2.04 -7.48
N LYS A 234 26.44 -0.96 -8.23
CA LYS A 234 27.67 -0.78 -9.04
C LYS A 234 28.93 -0.62 -8.22
N ARG A 235 28.83 0.04 -7.06
CA ARG A 235 30.01 0.40 -6.26
C ARG A 235 30.35 -0.65 -5.21
N VAL A 236 29.35 -1.33 -4.68
CA VAL A 236 29.49 -2.28 -3.57
C VAL A 236 29.12 -3.69 -4.02
N LEU A 237 27.84 -3.94 -4.33
CA LEU A 237 27.34 -5.32 -4.48
C LEU A 237 28.00 -6.09 -5.63
N ASP A 238 28.31 -5.43 -6.76
CA ASP A 238 28.95 -6.06 -7.92
C ASP A 238 30.43 -6.39 -7.69
N LYS A 239 31.04 -5.81 -6.66
CA LYS A 239 32.46 -5.99 -6.31
C LYS A 239 32.66 -6.82 -5.05
N LEU A 240 31.64 -6.88 -4.21
CA LEU A 240 31.70 -7.54 -2.92
C LEU A 240 31.55 -9.05 -3.10
N ASN A 241 32.59 -9.79 -2.74
CA ASN A 241 32.52 -11.24 -2.60
C ASN A 241 32.29 -11.56 -1.11
N SER A 242 31.03 -11.78 -0.72
CA SER A 242 30.64 -12.01 0.67
C SER A 242 29.65 -13.15 0.76
N ALA A 243 29.82 -14.03 1.75
CA ALA A 243 28.85 -15.04 2.14
C ALA A 243 27.75 -14.50 3.08
N ASP A 244 27.76 -13.20 3.36
CA ASP A 244 26.77 -12.56 4.22
C ASP A 244 25.35 -12.68 3.64
N PRO A 245 24.35 -13.21 4.39
CA PRO A 245 23.00 -13.43 3.88
C PRO A 245 22.28 -12.17 3.41
N VAL A 246 22.55 -11.01 4.02
CA VAL A 246 21.93 -9.73 3.63
C VAL A 246 22.48 -9.26 2.29
N THR A 247 23.81 -9.38 2.13
CA THR A 247 24.50 -9.10 0.87
C THR A 247 23.97 -9.98 -0.25
N ALA A 248 23.84 -11.29 -0.01
CA ALA A 248 23.36 -12.24 -1.00
C ALA A 248 21.91 -11.94 -1.44
N GLU A 249 21.02 -11.59 -0.51
CA GLU A 249 19.66 -11.19 -0.84
C GLU A 249 19.64 -9.90 -1.67
N LEU A 250 20.44 -8.89 -1.32
CA LEU A 250 20.54 -7.65 -2.10
C LEU A 250 21.10 -7.88 -3.50
N GLN A 251 22.14 -8.73 -3.64
CA GLN A 251 22.69 -9.11 -4.95
C GLN A 251 21.63 -9.80 -5.81
N LYS A 252 20.90 -10.76 -5.26
CA LYS A 252 19.80 -11.45 -5.95
C LYS A 252 18.68 -10.48 -6.34
N ALA A 253 18.26 -9.62 -5.42
CA ALA A 253 17.16 -8.69 -5.64
C ALA A 253 17.48 -7.61 -6.69
N THR A 254 18.75 -7.20 -6.78
CA THR A 254 19.23 -6.16 -7.72
C THR A 254 19.79 -6.71 -9.04
N ALA A 255 19.94 -8.03 -9.17
CA ALA A 255 20.31 -8.69 -10.41
C ALA A 255 19.27 -8.45 -11.52
N ALA A 256 19.66 -8.73 -12.77
CA ALA A 256 18.72 -8.70 -13.90
C ALA A 256 17.52 -9.63 -13.62
N GLY A 257 16.30 -9.09 -13.74
CA GLY A 257 15.07 -9.80 -13.38
C GLY A 257 14.76 -9.88 -11.87
N GLY A 258 15.66 -9.44 -11.00
CA GLY A 258 15.41 -9.34 -9.56
C GLY A 258 14.34 -8.30 -9.22
N TRP A 259 13.64 -8.49 -8.11
CA TRP A 259 12.45 -7.67 -7.79
C TRP A 259 12.78 -6.19 -7.57
N LEU A 260 13.96 -5.84 -7.02
CA LEU A 260 14.40 -4.45 -6.88
C LEU A 260 14.77 -3.83 -8.23
N HIS A 261 15.31 -4.65 -9.14
CA HIS A 261 15.60 -4.23 -10.50
C HIS A 261 14.31 -3.92 -11.26
N VAL A 262 13.31 -4.80 -11.18
CA VAL A 262 11.99 -4.60 -11.79
C VAL A 262 11.26 -3.39 -11.20
N LEU A 263 11.28 -3.22 -9.88
CA LEU A 263 10.72 -2.04 -9.21
C LEU A 263 11.35 -0.73 -9.71
N GLY A 264 12.68 -0.73 -9.85
CA GLY A 264 13.40 0.40 -10.45
C GLY A 264 12.98 0.69 -11.90
N ALA A 265 12.82 -0.36 -12.70
CA ALA A 265 12.38 -0.22 -14.09
C ALA A 265 10.98 0.39 -14.21
N TYR A 266 10.03 -0.01 -13.38
CA TYR A 266 8.71 0.62 -13.36
C TYR A 266 8.77 2.09 -12.96
N ARG A 267 9.56 2.44 -11.94
CA ARG A 267 9.75 3.84 -11.55
C ARG A 267 10.36 4.66 -12.69
N ASP A 268 11.40 4.14 -13.35
CA ASP A 268 12.07 4.86 -14.42
C ASP A 268 11.12 5.06 -15.61
N LEU A 269 10.32 4.05 -15.94
CA LEU A 269 9.28 4.15 -16.97
C LEU A 269 8.31 5.31 -16.67
N VAL A 270 7.75 5.36 -15.46
CA VAL A 270 6.70 6.35 -15.11
C VAL A 270 7.23 7.75 -14.85
N VAL A 271 8.49 7.89 -14.44
CA VAL A 271 9.12 9.18 -14.15
C VAL A 271 9.77 9.78 -15.39
N HIS A 272 10.38 8.97 -16.26
CA HIS A 272 11.24 9.46 -17.34
C HIS A 272 10.70 9.20 -18.74
N CYS A 273 9.77 8.26 -18.92
CA CYS A 273 9.34 7.85 -20.26
C CYS A 273 7.90 8.25 -20.54
N VAL A 274 6.95 7.82 -19.70
CA VAL A 274 5.52 7.90 -20.04
C VAL A 274 4.64 7.65 -18.81
N PRO A 275 3.48 8.33 -18.67
CA PRO A 275 2.51 7.98 -17.65
C PRO A 275 2.12 6.50 -17.72
N LEU A 276 1.93 5.85 -16.56
CA LEU A 276 1.71 4.41 -16.50
C LEU A 276 0.52 3.95 -17.36
N ALA A 277 -0.59 4.69 -17.35
CA ALA A 277 -1.78 4.42 -18.17
C ALA A 277 -1.50 4.36 -19.70
N ARG A 278 -0.39 4.96 -20.15
CA ARG A 278 0.05 5.03 -21.55
C ARG A 278 1.36 4.28 -21.79
N ALA A 279 1.84 3.50 -20.81
CA ALA A 279 3.11 2.81 -20.90
C ALA A 279 3.18 1.86 -22.09
N ASP A 280 2.10 1.12 -22.30
CA ASP A 280 1.90 0.21 -23.43
C ASP A 280 0.73 0.73 -24.31
N ALA A 281 0.15 -0.08 -25.20
CA ALA A 281 -1.22 0.21 -25.66
C ALA A 281 -2.09 0.48 -24.43
N SER A 282 -2.81 1.62 -24.43
CA SER A 282 -3.62 2.15 -23.31
C SER A 282 -4.05 1.05 -22.34
N LEU A 283 -3.52 1.09 -21.12
CA LEU A 283 -3.76 0.03 -20.15
C LEU A 283 -5.21 0.11 -19.67
N MET A 284 -6.11 -0.62 -20.32
CA MET A 284 -7.51 -0.68 -19.91
C MET A 284 -7.66 -1.52 -18.64
N ALA A 285 -8.58 -1.11 -17.76
CA ALA A 285 -8.99 -1.91 -16.62
C ALA A 285 -9.69 -3.19 -17.09
N LEU A 286 -9.64 -4.24 -16.28
CA LEU A 286 -10.32 -5.51 -16.53
C LEU A 286 -11.36 -5.78 -15.45
N SER A 287 -12.58 -6.08 -15.84
CA SER A 287 -13.60 -6.57 -14.90
C SER A 287 -13.29 -8.03 -14.56
N THR A 288 -13.18 -8.35 -13.28
CA THR A 288 -12.84 -9.69 -12.75
C THR A 288 -13.78 -10.05 -11.60
N GLU A 289 -13.55 -11.14 -10.89
CA GLU A 289 -14.36 -11.53 -9.75
C GLU A 289 -13.48 -11.98 -8.60
N MET A 290 -13.94 -11.70 -7.38
CA MET A 290 -13.33 -12.20 -6.16
C MET A 290 -14.19 -13.34 -5.62
N GLN A 291 -13.62 -14.53 -5.57
CA GLN A 291 -14.30 -15.70 -5.02
C GLN A 291 -14.34 -15.62 -3.49
N ILE A 292 -15.52 -15.90 -2.93
CA ILE A 292 -15.72 -16.08 -1.49
C ILE A 292 -16.24 -17.50 -1.30
N LYS A 293 -15.53 -18.29 -0.48
CA LYS A 293 -15.89 -19.69 -0.26
C LYS A 293 -17.32 -19.82 0.27
N GLY A 294 -18.14 -20.60 -0.42
CA GLY A 294 -19.52 -20.91 -0.02
C GLY A 294 -20.54 -19.82 -0.33
N THR A 295 -20.17 -18.78 -1.09
CA THR A 295 -21.11 -17.74 -1.55
C THR A 295 -20.91 -17.43 -3.04
N GLU A 296 -21.71 -16.51 -3.58
CA GLU A 296 -21.50 -15.95 -4.91
C GLU A 296 -20.21 -15.10 -4.95
N SER A 297 -19.62 -14.98 -6.13
CA SER A 297 -18.41 -14.20 -6.38
C SER A 297 -18.73 -12.70 -6.41
N LEU A 298 -17.88 -11.89 -5.79
CA LEU A 298 -18.03 -10.44 -5.81
C LEU A 298 -17.45 -9.84 -7.09
N PRO A 299 -18.11 -8.82 -7.68
CA PRO A 299 -17.49 -7.99 -8.70
C PRO A 299 -16.16 -7.43 -8.22
N ALA A 300 -15.14 -7.50 -9.06
CA ALA A 300 -13.82 -6.94 -8.79
C ALA A 300 -13.25 -6.33 -10.09
N ILE A 301 -12.18 -5.57 -9.97
CA ILE A 301 -11.45 -5.05 -11.15
C ILE A 301 -9.96 -5.37 -11.06
N SER A 302 -9.25 -5.23 -12.17
CA SER A 302 -7.80 -5.27 -12.21
C SER A 302 -7.27 -4.13 -13.06
N LEU A 303 -6.18 -3.48 -12.60
CA LEU A 303 -5.42 -2.53 -13.42
C LEU A 303 -4.10 -3.18 -13.82
N PRO A 304 -4.02 -3.76 -15.03
CA PRO A 304 -2.84 -4.49 -15.46
C PRO A 304 -1.63 -3.56 -15.58
N LEU A 305 -0.47 -4.04 -15.15
CA LEU A 305 0.83 -3.43 -15.41
C LEU A 305 1.44 -3.97 -16.70
N PRO A 306 2.28 -3.17 -17.39
CA PRO A 306 3.07 -3.68 -18.51
C PRO A 306 4.03 -4.79 -18.05
N ASN A 307 4.21 -5.83 -18.84
CA ASN A 307 5.04 -6.99 -18.46
C ASN A 307 6.54 -6.71 -18.44
N ASP A 308 7.01 -5.84 -19.34
CA ASP A 308 8.43 -5.53 -19.49
C ASP A 308 8.66 -4.01 -19.50
N PRO A 309 8.71 -3.37 -18.33
CA PRO A 309 8.96 -1.93 -18.24
C PRO A 309 10.31 -1.51 -18.81
N LEU A 310 11.29 -2.42 -18.90
CA LEU A 310 12.61 -2.14 -19.47
C LEU A 310 12.57 -2.10 -20.99
N ALA A 311 11.94 -3.09 -21.63
CA ALA A 311 11.77 -3.12 -23.08
C ALA A 311 11.00 -1.87 -23.56
N ILE A 312 9.93 -1.49 -22.84
CA ILE A 312 9.15 -0.31 -23.15
C ILE A 312 10.01 0.96 -23.03
N SER A 313 10.74 1.12 -21.92
CA SER A 313 11.62 2.26 -21.73
C SER A 313 12.69 2.37 -22.83
N LYS A 314 13.29 1.23 -23.23
CA LYS A 314 14.28 1.17 -24.32
C LYS A 314 13.68 1.55 -25.67
N ALA A 315 12.55 0.96 -26.04
CA ALA A 315 11.87 1.24 -27.30
C ALA A 315 11.45 2.73 -27.40
N ARG A 316 11.02 3.31 -26.28
CA ARG A 316 10.70 4.74 -26.19
C ARG A 316 11.91 5.63 -26.33
N ALA A 317 13.01 5.33 -25.62
CA ALA A 317 14.26 6.07 -25.73
C ALA A 317 14.85 6.01 -27.14
N ALA A 318 14.67 4.89 -27.86
CA ALA A 318 15.10 4.72 -29.24
C ALA A 318 14.18 5.40 -30.28
N GLY A 319 13.05 5.99 -29.86
CA GLY A 319 12.09 6.63 -30.76
C GLY A 319 11.24 5.66 -31.57
N GLU A 320 11.29 4.34 -31.30
CA GLU A 320 10.61 3.32 -32.10
C GLU A 320 9.08 3.47 -32.11
N HIS A 321 8.52 3.99 -31.02
CA HIS A 321 7.09 4.29 -30.87
C HIS A 321 6.57 5.34 -31.89
N LEU A 322 7.42 6.27 -32.36
CA LEU A 322 7.03 7.32 -33.32
C LEU A 322 6.77 6.77 -34.73
N PHE A 323 7.26 5.56 -35.04
CA PHE A 323 7.25 5.01 -36.39
C PHE A 323 6.39 3.74 -36.52
N ARG A 324 5.70 3.32 -35.46
CA ARG A 324 4.95 2.04 -35.40
C ARG A 324 3.45 2.16 -35.06
N PRO A 325 2.69 3.15 -35.59
CA PRO A 325 1.27 3.31 -35.23
C PRO A 325 0.38 2.10 -35.58
N LYS A 326 0.73 1.34 -36.64
CA LYS A 326 0.00 0.10 -36.99
C LYS A 326 0.29 -1.07 -36.04
N GLU A 327 1.51 -1.16 -35.51
CA GLU A 327 1.88 -2.19 -34.55
C GLU A 327 1.30 -1.87 -33.18
N GLU A 328 1.31 -0.58 -32.78
CA GLU A 328 0.57 -0.11 -31.62
C GLU A 328 -0.91 -0.47 -31.76
N MET A 329 -1.57 -0.15 -32.89
CA MET A 329 -2.98 -0.50 -33.15
C MET A 329 -3.23 -2.02 -33.08
N THR A 330 -2.32 -2.83 -33.61
CA THR A 330 -2.43 -4.30 -33.56
C THR A 330 -2.25 -4.83 -32.14
N PHE A 331 -1.33 -4.23 -31.39
CA PHE A 331 -1.14 -4.52 -29.98
C PHE A 331 -2.34 -4.06 -29.14
N PHE A 332 -2.95 -2.89 -29.41
CA PHE A 332 -4.23 -2.46 -28.85
C PHE A 332 -5.31 -3.53 -29.06
N VAL A 333 -5.41 -4.08 -30.27
CA VAL A 333 -6.39 -5.14 -30.58
C VAL A 333 -6.08 -6.44 -29.83
N LYS A 334 -4.82 -6.86 -29.74
CA LYS A 334 -4.41 -8.07 -29.00
C LYS A 334 -4.55 -7.94 -27.49
N ALA A 335 -4.14 -6.79 -26.94
CA ALA A 335 -4.32 -6.44 -25.53
C ALA A 335 -5.82 -6.42 -25.18
N ASN A 336 -6.67 -5.84 -26.04
CA ASN A 336 -8.12 -5.84 -25.89
C ASN A 336 -8.75 -7.24 -25.94
N ARG A 337 -8.10 -8.22 -26.59
CA ARG A 337 -8.53 -9.62 -26.64
C ARG A 337 -8.06 -10.47 -25.44
N GLY A 338 -7.31 -9.90 -24.51
CA GLY A 338 -6.86 -10.61 -23.30
C GLY A 338 -5.73 -11.62 -23.56
N GLU A 339 -5.03 -11.50 -24.68
CA GLU A 339 -4.01 -12.46 -25.12
C GLU A 339 -2.63 -12.26 -24.43
N ALA A 340 -2.51 -11.29 -23.52
CA ALA A 340 -1.29 -11.04 -22.75
C ALA A 340 -1.55 -11.20 -21.24
N PRO A 341 -0.89 -12.17 -20.56
CA PRO A 341 -0.89 -12.20 -19.11
C PRO A 341 -0.28 -10.90 -18.60
N SER A 342 -0.85 -10.28 -17.58
CA SER A 342 -0.33 -9.04 -16.98
C SER A 342 -0.54 -9.06 -15.48
N MET A 343 0.43 -8.54 -14.73
CA MET A 343 0.32 -8.47 -13.28
C MET A 343 -0.62 -7.33 -12.88
N ASP A 344 -1.53 -7.60 -11.95
CA ASP A 344 -2.38 -6.56 -11.38
C ASP A 344 -1.57 -5.54 -10.58
N GLY A 345 -1.82 -4.25 -10.79
CA GLY A 345 -1.05 -3.18 -10.16
C GLY A 345 -1.21 -3.11 -8.65
N LEU A 346 -2.41 -3.36 -8.10
CA LEU A 346 -2.64 -3.36 -6.65
C LEU A 346 -1.92 -4.55 -6.02
N ILE A 347 -1.97 -5.72 -6.66
CA ILE A 347 -1.20 -6.90 -6.22
C ILE A 347 0.31 -6.62 -6.29
N TYR A 348 0.80 -6.01 -7.37
CA TYR A 348 2.23 -5.64 -7.48
C TYR A 348 2.65 -4.67 -6.38
N ALA A 349 1.83 -3.66 -6.09
CA ALA A 349 2.09 -2.69 -5.02
C ALA A 349 2.13 -3.38 -3.64
N TYR A 350 1.17 -4.28 -3.39
CA TYR A 350 1.12 -5.09 -2.17
C TYR A 350 2.38 -5.94 -1.99
N ILE A 351 2.78 -6.70 -3.02
CA ILE A 351 3.99 -7.55 -2.99
C ILE A 351 5.25 -6.70 -2.85
N SER A 352 5.31 -5.55 -3.51
CA SER A 352 6.46 -4.64 -3.43
C SER A 352 6.63 -4.09 -2.02
N LEU A 353 5.54 -3.67 -1.36
CA LEU A 353 5.58 -3.23 0.04
C LEU A 353 5.98 -4.37 0.98
N ASP A 354 5.49 -5.60 0.73
CA ASP A 354 5.87 -6.80 1.48
C ASP A 354 7.40 -7.02 1.42
N HIS A 355 7.96 -7.03 0.22
CA HIS A 355 9.39 -7.21 0.00
C HIS A 355 10.23 -6.08 0.61
N LEU A 356 9.79 -4.83 0.48
CA LEU A 356 10.47 -3.68 1.10
C LEU A 356 10.44 -3.76 2.62
N THR A 357 9.32 -4.19 3.20
CA THR A 357 9.19 -4.39 4.65
C THR A 357 10.13 -5.49 5.13
N ARG A 358 10.22 -6.61 4.42
CA ARG A 358 11.16 -7.70 4.73
C ARG A 358 12.61 -7.24 4.63
N LEU A 359 12.95 -6.47 3.60
CA LEU A 359 14.28 -5.92 3.45
C LEU A 359 14.61 -4.93 4.58
N ALA A 360 13.65 -4.08 4.97
CA ALA A 360 13.80 -3.18 6.10
C ALA A 360 14.01 -3.94 7.42
N ARG A 361 13.27 -5.04 7.64
CA ARG A 361 13.47 -5.94 8.80
C ARG A 361 14.83 -6.61 8.80
N LEU A 362 15.27 -7.08 7.64
CA LEU A 362 16.57 -7.71 7.47
C LEU A 362 17.69 -6.71 7.77
N LEU A 363 17.59 -5.48 7.27
CA LEU A 363 18.57 -4.42 7.51
C LEU A 363 18.55 -3.89 8.94
N SER A 364 17.38 -3.78 9.58
CA SER A 364 17.30 -3.34 10.98
C SER A 364 18.02 -4.29 11.93
N SER A 365 18.14 -5.58 11.59
CA SER A 365 18.97 -6.56 12.33
C SER A 365 20.48 -6.29 12.26
N ARG A 366 20.92 -5.41 11.35
CA ARG A 366 22.32 -4.97 11.18
C ARG A 366 22.58 -3.57 11.71
N SER A 367 21.59 -2.98 12.38
CA SER A 367 21.77 -1.71 13.10
C SER A 367 22.90 -1.85 14.12
N PRO A 368 23.79 -0.84 14.25
CA PRO A 368 24.84 -0.84 15.27
C PRO A 368 24.29 -0.61 16.68
N VAL A 369 23.01 -0.26 16.80
CA VAL A 369 22.29 -0.07 18.07
C VAL A 369 21.02 -0.89 18.09
N GLU A 370 20.66 -1.36 19.28
CA GLU A 370 19.35 -1.97 19.51
C GLU A 370 18.24 -0.90 19.44
N PRO A 371 17.06 -1.21 18.87
CA PRO A 371 15.92 -0.32 18.90
C PRO A 371 15.51 0.00 20.35
N GLN A 372 15.30 1.29 20.66
CA GLN A 372 14.83 1.73 21.98
C GLN A 372 13.51 2.47 21.89
N ILE A 373 12.54 2.04 22.69
CA ILE A 373 11.27 2.76 22.87
C ILE A 373 11.57 4.11 23.55
N PRO A 374 11.09 5.25 23.01
CA PRO A 374 11.18 6.53 23.71
C PRO A 374 10.37 6.47 25.02
N HIS A 375 11.03 6.80 26.14
CA HIS A 375 10.38 6.94 27.43
C HIS A 375 10.27 8.43 27.73
N ILE A 376 9.04 8.94 27.84
CA ILE A 376 8.78 10.30 28.32
C ILE A 376 8.82 10.25 29.85
N THR A 377 9.70 11.04 30.43
CA THR A 377 9.87 11.22 31.88
C THR A 377 9.40 12.61 32.30
N ASP A 378 9.31 12.86 33.60
CA ASP A 378 8.96 14.20 34.12
C ASP A 378 9.91 15.29 33.63
N ALA A 379 11.18 14.94 33.34
CA ALA A 379 12.17 15.87 32.79
C ALA A 379 11.88 16.30 31.35
N ASP A 380 11.08 15.53 30.60
CA ASP A 380 10.72 15.79 29.20
C ASP A 380 9.45 16.66 29.08
N VAL A 381 8.76 16.92 30.19
CA VAL A 381 7.50 17.66 30.23
C VAL A 381 7.78 19.16 30.40
N VAL A 382 7.47 19.94 29.36
CA VAL A 382 7.49 21.40 29.44
C VAL A 382 6.08 21.92 29.79
N GLY A 383 5.88 22.34 31.04
CA GLY A 383 4.62 22.90 31.55
C GLY A 383 3.84 21.97 32.50
N GLU A 384 2.65 22.38 32.95
CA GLU A 384 1.78 21.58 33.81
C GLU A 384 0.89 20.62 33.00
N ILE A 385 0.92 19.32 33.29
CA ILE A 385 -0.03 18.35 32.73
C ILE A 385 -1.37 18.45 33.47
N LYS A 386 -2.40 19.00 32.81
CA LYS A 386 -3.78 18.96 33.30
C LYS A 386 -4.51 17.76 32.73
N VAL A 387 -4.64 16.69 33.51
CA VAL A 387 -5.48 15.54 33.15
C VAL A 387 -6.93 15.86 33.50
N THR A 388 -7.75 16.18 32.49
CA THR A 388 -9.20 16.26 32.65
C THR A 388 -9.82 14.88 32.46
N ARG A 389 -10.30 14.28 33.55
CA ARG A 389 -11.19 13.10 33.45
C ARG A 389 -12.48 13.55 32.77
N ARG A 390 -12.84 12.89 31.67
CA ARG A 390 -14.17 13.00 31.05
C ARG A 390 -15.06 11.87 31.52
#